data_AF-A0A8X6L9U1-F1
#
_entry.id   AF-A0A8X6L9U1-F1
#
_cell.length_a   1.000
_cell.length_b   1.000
_cell.length_c   1.000
_cell.angle_alpha   90.00
_cell.angle_beta   90.00
_cell.angle_gamma   90.00
#
_symmetry.space_group_name_H-M   'P 1'
#
loop_
_entity.id
_entity.type
_entity.pdbx_description
1 polymer ?
#
loop_
_entity_poly.entity_id
_entity_poly.type
_entity_poly.pdbx_seq_one_letter_code
_entity_poly.pdbx_strand_id
1 'polypeptide(L)'
;MIWQTLHGTMLEMIVNNSVSESSVEKLKELILNKRDSIRFDKLKMINNGIRLKDGRLKSKIIGGNMTLVENSIGTVWQINAKGKILFLEDIRVYPYAIERSLDHLKQAHIFDGVHAVILGISLTAITITLLKL
;
A
#
# COMPACT_ATOMS: atom_id res chain seq x y z
N MET A 1 -17.78 9.80 12.41
CA MET A 1 -16.72 8.91 12.93
C MET A 1 -16.16 8.15 11.73
N ILE A 2 -14.85 8.23 11.47
CA ILE A 2 -14.21 7.49 10.38
C ILE A 2 -13.61 6.23 10.99
N TRP A 3 -14.10 5.06 10.60
CA TRP A 3 -13.56 3.77 11.04
C TRP A 3 -12.15 3.59 10.49
N GLN A 4 -11.24 3.09 11.32
CA GLN A 4 -9.93 2.65 10.85
C GLN A 4 -10.08 1.23 10.29
N THR A 5 -9.64 1.03 9.06
CA THR A 5 -9.67 -0.26 8.38
C THR A 5 -8.27 -0.85 8.33
N LEU A 6 -8.18 -2.18 8.38
CA LEU A 6 -6.92 -2.91 8.25
C LEU A 6 -6.93 -3.72 6.96
N HIS A 7 -6.01 -3.42 6.04
CA HIS A 7 -5.67 -4.30 4.94
C HIS A 7 -4.71 -5.37 5.46
N GLY A 8 -5.08 -6.65 5.32
CA GLY A 8 -4.32 -7.74 5.91
C GLY A 8 -4.80 -9.12 5.47
N THR A 9 -4.27 -10.14 6.12
CA THR A 9 -4.50 -11.55 5.80
C THR A 9 -5.99 -11.92 5.85
N MET A 10 -6.46 -12.57 4.79
CA MET A 10 -7.83 -13.12 4.73
C MET A 10 -7.97 -14.37 5.60
N LEU A 11 -9.15 -14.58 6.18
CA LEU A 11 -9.43 -15.73 7.04
C LEU A 11 -9.15 -17.07 6.34
N GLU A 12 -9.53 -17.19 5.07
CA GLU A 12 -9.28 -18.39 4.27
C GLU A 12 -7.79 -18.75 4.23
N MET A 13 -6.90 -17.75 4.07
CA MET A 13 -5.45 -17.98 4.02
C MET A 13 -4.91 -18.51 5.35
N ILE A 14 -5.52 -18.09 6.48
CA ILE A 14 -5.17 -18.57 7.81
C ILE A 14 -5.62 -20.03 7.96
N VAL A 15 -6.87 -20.33 7.58
CA VAL A 15 -7.44 -21.68 7.67
C VAL A 15 -6.68 -22.67 6.78
N ASN A 16 -6.30 -22.25 5.58
CA ASN A 16 -5.58 -23.08 4.61
C ASN A 16 -4.05 -23.06 4.80
N ASN A 17 -3.53 -22.49 5.89
CA ASN A 17 -2.09 -22.36 6.17
C ASN A 17 -1.28 -21.80 4.98
N SER A 18 -1.88 -20.92 4.19
CA SER A 18 -1.32 -20.35 2.95
C SER A 18 -0.63 -19.00 3.18
N VAL A 19 -0.33 -18.69 4.43
CA VAL A 19 0.29 -17.45 4.90
C VAL A 19 1.27 -17.78 6.01
N SER A 20 2.35 -17.00 6.15
CA SER A 20 3.31 -17.22 7.22
C SER A 20 2.67 -17.04 8.60
N GLU A 21 3.01 -17.91 9.55
CA GLU A 21 2.59 -17.79 10.96
C GLU A 21 2.96 -16.41 11.54
N SER A 22 4.12 -15.87 11.15
CA SER A 22 4.58 -14.56 11.59
C SER A 22 3.65 -13.42 11.18
N SER A 23 2.98 -13.52 10.03
CA SER A 23 2.00 -12.52 9.57
C SER A 23 0.70 -12.63 10.36
N VAL A 24 0.28 -13.87 10.67
CA VAL A 24 -0.91 -14.13 11.49
C VAL A 24 -0.72 -13.60 12.90
N GLU A 25 0.45 -13.80 13.50
CA GLU A 25 0.74 -13.31 14.84
C GLU A 25 0.75 -11.78 14.91
N LYS A 26 1.39 -11.12 13.93
CA LYS A 26 1.35 -9.64 13.82
C LYS A 26 -0.07 -9.11 13.71
N LEU A 27 -0.93 -9.78 12.93
CA LEU A 27 -2.34 -9.40 12.79
C LEU A 27 -3.08 -9.56 14.13
N LYS A 28 -2.89 -10.68 14.83
CA LYS A 28 -3.47 -10.91 16.16
C LYS A 28 -3.03 -9.87 17.17
N GLU A 29 -1.73 -9.56 17.23
CA GLU A 29 -1.20 -8.55 18.15
C GLU A 29 -1.77 -7.16 17.89
N LEU A 30 -1.97 -6.77 16.62
CA LEU A 30 -2.61 -5.51 16.25
C LEU A 30 -4.09 -5.47 16.67
N ILE A 31 -4.87 -6.52 16.35
CA ILE A 31 -6.31 -6.58 16.66
C ILE A 31 -6.55 -6.62 18.17
N LEU A 32 -5.73 -7.37 18.90
CA LEU A 32 -5.81 -7.50 20.36
C LEU A 32 -5.17 -6.33 21.11
N ASN A 33 -4.73 -5.29 20.40
CA ASN A 33 -4.11 -4.08 20.97
C ASN A 33 -2.90 -4.39 21.86
N LYS A 34 -2.14 -5.44 21.52
CA LYS A 34 -0.87 -5.81 22.19
C LYS A 34 0.34 -5.10 21.57
N ARG A 35 0.16 -4.51 20.39
CA ARG A 35 1.19 -3.80 19.62
C ARG A 35 0.54 -2.65 18.86
N ASP A 36 1.17 -1.48 18.92
CA ASP A 36 0.66 -0.27 18.25
C ASP A 36 1.39 0.07 16.95
N SER A 37 2.50 -0.63 16.65
CA SER A 37 3.28 -0.38 15.43
C SER A 37 4.06 -1.60 14.94
N ILE A 38 4.20 -1.69 13.61
CA ILE A 38 5.03 -2.67 12.92
C ILE A 38 6.14 -1.93 12.19
N ARG A 39 7.35 -2.48 12.24
CA ARG A 39 8.53 -1.95 11.55
C ARG A 39 8.92 -2.85 10.38
N PHE A 40 9.22 -2.22 9.25
CA PHE A 40 9.73 -2.88 8.05
C PHE A 40 11.12 -2.28 7.73
N ASP A 41 12.16 -3.09 7.84
CA ASP A 41 13.55 -2.61 7.68
C ASP A 41 14.11 -2.75 6.25
N LYS A 42 13.43 -3.50 5.38
CA LYS A 42 13.93 -3.86 4.04
C LYS A 42 13.17 -3.14 2.92
N LEU A 43 12.96 -1.84 3.07
CA LEU A 43 12.35 -1.01 2.02
C LEU A 43 13.43 -0.55 1.03
N LYS A 44 13.20 -0.73 -0.27
CA LYS A 44 14.11 -0.29 -1.33
C LYS A 44 13.59 0.97 -1.99
N MET A 45 14.27 2.09 -1.81
CA MET A 45 13.99 3.31 -2.58
C MET A 45 14.41 3.11 -4.04
N ILE A 46 13.48 3.31 -4.98
CA ILE A 46 13.78 3.27 -6.42
C ILE A 46 14.01 4.68 -6.97
N ASN A 47 13.47 5.72 -6.32
CA ASN A 47 13.76 7.10 -6.67
C ASN A 47 14.45 7.85 -5.52
N ASN A 48 15.29 8.81 -5.91
CA ASN A 48 15.98 9.73 -4.99
C ASN A 48 15.30 11.11 -4.95
N GLY A 49 14.07 11.22 -5.47
CA GLY A 49 13.38 12.51 -5.68
C GLY A 49 12.71 13.09 -4.44
N ILE A 50 12.71 12.35 -3.32
CA ILE A 50 12.06 12.77 -2.08
C ILE A 50 13.07 13.53 -1.22
N ARG A 51 12.81 14.84 -1.06
CA ARG A 51 13.44 15.65 -0.01
C ARG A 51 12.77 15.35 1.32
N LEU A 52 13.41 14.49 2.11
CA LEU A 52 12.99 14.21 3.47
C LEU A 52 13.53 15.30 4.41
N LYS A 53 12.66 15.89 5.23
CA LYS A 53 13.10 16.69 6.37
C LYS A 53 13.68 15.73 7.41
N ASP A 54 14.92 15.94 7.82
CA ASP A 54 15.64 15.09 8.80
C ASP A 54 15.73 13.60 8.41
N GLY A 55 15.64 13.29 7.11
CA GLY A 55 15.69 11.90 6.62
C GLY A 55 14.47 11.06 6.99
N ARG A 56 13.35 11.67 7.43
CA ARG A 56 12.13 10.94 7.85
C ARG A 56 10.89 11.48 7.15
N LEU A 57 9.95 10.58 6.83
CA LEU A 57 8.61 10.90 6.37
C LEU A 57 7.59 10.28 7.33
N LYS A 58 6.68 11.10 7.86
CA LYS A 58 5.55 10.64 8.68
C LYS A 58 4.25 11.10 8.02
N SER A 59 3.43 10.14 7.62
CA SER A 59 2.07 10.42 7.12
C SER A 59 1.14 9.24 7.33
N LYS A 60 -0.17 9.48 7.17
CA LYS A 60 -1.18 8.42 7.12
C LYS A 60 -0.99 7.59 5.86
N ILE A 61 -1.28 6.31 5.96
CA ILE A 61 -1.25 5.38 4.83
C ILE A 61 -2.69 5.17 4.34
N ILE A 62 -2.88 5.09 3.02
CA ILE A 62 -4.13 4.72 2.36
C ILE A 62 -3.82 3.81 1.16
N GLY A 63 -4.79 3.04 0.69
CA GLY A 63 -4.68 2.19 -0.50
C GLY A 63 -4.95 0.73 -0.18
N GLY A 64 -4.19 -0.18 -0.78
CA GLY A 64 -4.42 -1.63 -0.74
C GLY A 64 -4.26 -2.23 -2.13
N ASN A 65 -5.25 -3.03 -2.55
CA ASN A 65 -5.23 -3.63 -3.87
C ASN A 65 -5.38 -2.56 -4.99
N MET A 66 -4.47 -2.58 -5.95
CA MET A 66 -4.39 -1.62 -7.07
C MET A 66 -5.69 -1.60 -7.88
N THR A 67 -6.19 -2.78 -8.26
CA THR A 67 -7.42 -2.92 -9.02
C THR A 67 -8.64 -2.34 -8.29
N LEU A 68 -8.74 -2.53 -6.96
CA LEU A 68 -9.83 -1.94 -6.18
C LEU A 68 -9.73 -0.42 -6.08
N VAL A 69 -8.52 0.12 -5.96
CA VAL A 69 -8.30 1.57 -5.97
C VAL A 69 -8.72 2.15 -7.33
N GLU A 70 -8.30 1.52 -8.42
CA GLU A 70 -8.67 1.92 -9.78
C GLU A 70 -10.19 1.91 -10.00
N ASN A 71 -10.87 0.84 -9.57
CA ASN A 71 -12.33 0.71 -9.69
C ASN A 71 -13.13 1.73 -8.85
N SER A 72 -12.49 2.37 -7.87
CA SER A 72 -13.14 3.40 -7.03
C SER A 72 -13.23 4.77 -7.71
N ILE A 73 -12.48 5.00 -8.80
CA ILE A 73 -12.41 6.29 -9.49
C ILE A 73 -13.78 6.69 -10.02
N GLY A 74 -14.15 7.96 -9.82
CA GLY A 74 -15.45 8.51 -10.22
C GLY A 74 -16.60 8.16 -9.27
N THR A 75 -16.36 7.37 -8.22
CA THR A 75 -17.38 7.00 -7.23
C THR A 75 -17.26 7.82 -5.94
N VAL A 76 -18.27 7.74 -5.07
CA VAL A 76 -18.22 8.34 -3.71
C VAL A 76 -17.13 7.71 -2.82
N TRP A 77 -16.57 6.57 -3.23
CA TRP A 77 -15.53 5.84 -2.52
C TRP A 77 -14.13 6.11 -3.08
N GLN A 78 -14.00 6.99 -4.07
CA GLN A 78 -12.70 7.35 -4.64
C GLN A 78 -11.73 7.79 -3.54
N ILE A 79 -10.55 7.16 -3.53
CA ILE A 79 -9.55 7.49 -2.51
C ILE A 79 -9.01 8.90 -2.68
N ASN A 80 -8.72 9.56 -1.56
CA ASN A 80 -8.01 10.83 -1.54
C ASN A 80 -6.62 10.62 -0.95
N ALA A 81 -5.61 10.45 -1.81
CA ALA A 81 -4.23 10.21 -1.40
C ALA A 81 -3.42 11.48 -1.12
N LYS A 82 -4.01 12.68 -1.33
CA LYS A 82 -3.34 13.95 -1.05
C LYS A 82 -2.88 14.04 0.42
N GLY A 83 -1.61 14.39 0.59
CA GLY A 83 -0.94 14.49 1.88
C GLY A 83 -0.67 13.16 2.57
N LYS A 84 -0.84 12.02 1.90
CA LYS A 84 -0.75 10.66 2.46
C LYS A 84 0.35 9.85 1.78
N ILE A 85 0.70 8.72 2.38
CA ILE A 85 1.45 7.64 1.73
C ILE A 85 0.42 6.73 1.05
N LEU A 86 0.57 6.49 -0.25
CA LEU A 86 -0.30 5.61 -1.03
C LEU A 86 0.34 4.23 -1.16
N PHE A 87 -0.27 3.21 -0.57
CA PHE A 87 0.14 1.82 -0.69
C PHE A 87 -0.66 1.12 -1.79
N LEU A 88 0.01 0.50 -2.77
CA LEU A 88 -0.62 -0.23 -3.86
C LEU A 88 0.03 -1.59 -4.02
N GLU A 89 -0.76 -2.66 -4.00
CA GLU A 89 -0.30 -4.02 -4.25
C GLU A 89 -1.24 -4.72 -5.23
N ASP A 90 -0.72 -5.71 -5.96
CA ASP A 90 -1.59 -6.62 -6.70
C ASP A 90 -0.88 -7.97 -6.91
N ILE A 91 -1.67 -9.02 -7.12
CA ILE A 91 -1.18 -10.40 -7.24
C ILE A 91 -1.43 -10.92 -8.66
N ARG A 92 -0.42 -11.61 -9.22
CA ARG A 92 -0.53 -12.30 -10.53
C ARG A 92 -0.95 -11.39 -11.69
N VAL A 93 -0.62 -10.10 -11.60
CA VAL A 93 -0.87 -9.12 -12.66
C VAL A 93 0.29 -9.10 -13.63
N TYR A 94 0.00 -9.10 -14.93
CA TYR A 94 1.03 -8.96 -15.97
C TYR A 94 1.65 -7.55 -15.94
N PRO A 95 2.94 -7.38 -16.28
CA PRO A 95 3.61 -6.08 -16.25
C PRO A 95 2.88 -4.96 -17.01
N TYR A 96 2.33 -5.27 -18.18
CA TYR A 96 1.58 -4.29 -18.98
C TYR A 96 0.30 -3.80 -18.29
N ALA A 97 -0.33 -4.65 -17.46
CA ALA A 97 -1.53 -4.28 -16.73
C ALA A 97 -1.18 -3.35 -15.55
N ILE A 98 -0.04 -3.58 -14.89
CA ILE A 98 0.48 -2.65 -13.87
C ILE A 98 0.76 -1.28 -14.49
N GLU A 99 1.44 -1.24 -15.65
CA GLU A 99 1.72 0.01 -16.36
C GLU A 99 0.44 0.77 -16.71
N ARG A 100 -0.54 0.08 -17.28
CA ARG A 100 -1.85 0.67 -17.62
C ARG A 100 -2.57 1.23 -16.39
N SER A 101 -2.61 0.48 -15.29
CA SER A 101 -3.25 0.94 -14.04
C SER A 101 -2.51 2.16 -13.47
N LEU A 102 -1.17 2.16 -13.46
CA LEU A 102 -0.40 3.32 -13.01
C LEU A 102 -0.67 4.56 -13.88
N ASP A 103 -0.76 4.39 -15.20
CA ASP A 103 -1.05 5.51 -16.09
C ASP A 103 -2.48 6.04 -15.89
N HIS A 104 -3.46 5.15 -15.70
CA HIS A 104 -4.83 5.54 -15.38
C HIS A 104 -4.92 6.31 -14.05
N LEU A 105 -4.28 5.81 -12.98
CA LEU A 105 -4.23 6.50 -11.68
C LEU A 105 -3.60 7.91 -11.80
N LYS A 106 -2.61 8.05 -12.68
CA LYS A 106 -1.96 9.35 -12.96
C LYS A 106 -2.91 10.30 -13.69
N GLN A 107 -3.58 9.83 -14.75
CA GLN A 107 -4.57 10.63 -15.48
C GLN A 107 -5.78 11.00 -14.61
N ALA A 108 -6.13 10.16 -13.64
CA ALA A 108 -7.17 10.42 -12.66
C ALA A 108 -6.73 11.30 -11.47
N HIS A 109 -5.51 11.86 -11.51
CA HIS A 109 -4.96 12.75 -10.47
C HIS A 109 -4.84 12.12 -9.07
N ILE A 110 -4.80 10.78 -8.98
CA ILE A 110 -4.70 10.09 -7.67
C ILE A 110 -3.35 10.36 -7.00
N PHE A 111 -2.29 10.59 -7.78
CA PHE A 111 -0.96 10.87 -7.26
C PHE A 111 -0.73 12.33 -6.86
N ASP A 112 -1.68 13.23 -7.12
CA ASP A 112 -1.50 14.67 -6.90
C ASP A 112 -1.36 14.98 -5.40
N GLY A 113 -0.19 15.51 -5.03
CA GLY A 113 0.13 15.83 -3.64
C GLY A 113 0.30 14.61 -2.73
N VAL A 114 0.48 13.41 -3.27
CA VAL A 114 0.90 12.23 -2.52
C VAL A 114 2.30 12.47 -1.95
N HIS A 115 2.50 12.17 -0.67
CA HIS A 115 3.83 12.32 -0.05
C HIS A 115 4.81 11.25 -0.53
N ALA A 116 4.28 10.06 -0.83
CA ALA A 116 5.04 8.87 -1.14
C ALA A 116 4.11 7.78 -1.66
N VAL A 117 4.55 7.04 -2.68
CA VAL A 117 3.92 5.77 -3.06
C VAL A 117 4.70 4.62 -2.40
N ILE A 118 4.04 3.49 -2.15
CA ILE A 118 4.64 2.22 -1.77
C ILE A 118 4.02 1.16 -2.66
N LEU A 119 4.86 0.40 -3.39
CA LEU A 119 4.41 -0.70 -4.22
C LEU A 119 4.69 -2.07 -3.58
N GLY A 120 3.66 -2.91 -3.43
CA GLY A 120 3.79 -4.31 -3.03
C GLY A 120 3.74 -5.23 -4.25
N ILE A 121 4.85 -5.39 -4.98
CA ILE A 121 4.87 -6.21 -6.21
C ILE A 121 5.34 -7.63 -5.90
N SER A 122 4.53 -8.64 -6.25
CA SER A 122 4.81 -10.07 -6.05
C SER A 122 5.56 -10.74 -7.23
N LEU A 123 6.47 -10.01 -7.87
CA LEU A 123 7.41 -10.59 -8.83
C LEU A 123 8.77 -10.70 -8.13
N THR A 124 8.97 -11.77 -7.36
CA THR A 124 10.25 -12.16 -6.74
C THR A 124 10.90 -11.22 -5.72
N ALA A 125 10.39 -10.01 -5.46
CA ALA A 125 10.83 -9.16 -4.35
C ALA A 125 9.77 -8.12 -3.99
N ILE A 126 9.41 -8.02 -2.72
CA ILE A 126 8.65 -6.89 -2.18
C ILE A 126 9.50 -5.64 -2.42
N THR A 127 9.20 -4.90 -3.48
CA THR A 127 9.89 -3.65 -3.80
C THR A 127 8.97 -2.49 -3.49
N ILE A 128 8.95 -2.11 -2.22
CA ILE A 128 8.25 -0.93 -1.71
C ILE A 128 8.85 0.32 -2.35
N THR A 129 8.19 0.75 -3.42
CA THR A 129 8.68 1.79 -4.31
C THR A 129 8.11 3.16 -3.95
N LEU A 130 8.99 4.07 -3.57
CA LEU A 130 8.70 5.50 -3.47
C LEU A 130 8.80 6.15 -4.85
N LEU A 131 7.64 6.47 -5.45
CA LEU A 131 7.54 7.31 -6.64
C LEU A 131 7.10 8.72 -6.23
N LYS A 132 7.76 9.71 -6.83
CA LYS A 132 7.33 11.10 -6.91
C LYS A 132 7.03 11.29 -8.38
N LEU A 133 5.75 11.24 -8.73
CA LEU A 133 5.27 11.62 -10.05
C LEU A 133 5.21 13.15 -10.13
#